data_AF-A0A7S0LF52-F1
#
_entry.id   AF-A0A7S0LF52-F1
#
_cell.length_a   1.000
_cell.length_b   1.000
_cell.length_c   1.000
_cell.angle_alpha   90.00
_cell.angle_beta   90.00
_cell.angle_gamma   90.00
#
_symmetry.space_group_name_H-M   'P 1'
#
loop_
_entity.id
_entity.type
_entity.pdbx_description
1 polymer ?
#
loop_
_entity_poly.entity_id
_entity_poly.type
_entity_poly.pdbx_seq_one_letter_code
_entity_poly.pdbx_strand_id
1 'polypeptide(L)'
;MAGTELRQTAAVRLARTFSSSSFGSDSSKSPILPVCARHQPQKQSRTCAVLMIGSVLLLTMLGVHHVFSPHLSVSDDSTTTVGSMEMPTVSVVQTDAAQRRRMQAGRDEREQELDDRQRQKVAIANEERQKTADAAQHAADQRTAAARSVSEARNRAAKEAADRLEEARKRHQEDGMRLDDDRKRQEEVRKEQEKDRERKQEEERLADEKVLGQKRAELERQAELARREEQLDARRRSREEEMERETRMQMHTRRLLPQRKQEQGGMPTATRAAATAAAATPTGLRKEKDLISAGNTKLAPRKLPCLDARRLCAGWARLGECTNNKGYMHRECRLSCGLCLPEEDEAAGAEEKDKRDGEEVSEDGDEDEDEEAEGTKTSE
;
A
#
# COMPACT_ATOMS: atom_id res chain seq x y z
N MET A 1 40.88 25.17 -27.88
CA MET A 1 40.22 26.24 -28.67
C MET A 1 38.79 26.37 -28.17
N ALA A 2 38.42 27.59 -27.74
CA ALA A 2 37.08 28.16 -27.44
C ALA A 2 36.02 27.25 -26.74
N GLY A 3 35.48 27.52 -25.54
CA GLY A 3 35.46 28.73 -24.73
C GLY A 3 34.31 29.67 -25.09
N THR A 4 33.17 29.56 -24.40
CA THR A 4 32.27 30.70 -24.12
C THR A 4 31.51 30.45 -22.81
N GLU A 5 31.92 31.14 -21.76
CA GLU A 5 31.07 31.50 -20.63
C GLU A 5 30.11 32.62 -21.04
N LEU A 6 28.96 32.71 -20.38
CA LEU A 6 28.32 34.01 -20.13
C LEU A 6 27.76 34.02 -18.70
N ARG A 7 28.43 34.81 -17.85
CA ARG A 7 27.96 35.26 -16.53
C ARG A 7 27.33 36.65 -16.68
N GLN A 8 26.65 37.04 -15.59
CA GLN A 8 26.26 38.39 -15.13
C GLN A 8 24.79 38.77 -15.42
N THR A 9 23.99 39.34 -14.50
CA THR A 9 24.13 39.74 -13.08
C THR A 9 22.73 40.10 -12.51
N ALA A 10 22.65 40.09 -11.17
CA ALA A 10 21.66 40.64 -10.21
C ALA A 10 20.90 41.94 -10.63
N ALA A 11 19.83 42.44 -10.00
CA ALA A 11 19.10 42.26 -8.73
C ALA A 11 17.64 42.75 -8.98
N VAL A 12 16.64 42.56 -8.11
CA VAL A 12 16.33 43.46 -6.98
C VAL A 12 15.30 42.78 -6.08
N ARG A 13 15.61 42.80 -4.78
CA ARG A 13 14.73 42.48 -3.65
C ARG A 13 13.66 43.57 -3.49
N LEU A 14 12.42 43.17 -3.20
CA LEU A 14 11.57 43.93 -2.28
C LEU A 14 11.02 42.97 -1.22
N ALA A 15 11.23 43.36 0.03
CA ALA A 15 10.88 42.62 1.23
C ALA A 15 9.61 43.20 1.87
N ARG A 16 8.85 42.27 2.47
CA ARG A 16 8.13 42.34 3.77
C ARG A 16 7.23 43.53 4.11
N THR A 17 6.00 43.17 4.49
CA THR A 17 5.39 43.42 5.82
C THR A 17 4.37 42.30 6.08
N PHE A 18 4.62 41.32 6.96
CA PHE A 18 4.29 41.25 8.40
C PHE A 18 2.84 41.61 8.77
N SER A 19 2.07 40.62 9.21
CA SER A 19 1.44 40.62 10.55
C SER A 19 0.86 39.25 10.88
N SER A 20 1.49 38.60 11.86
CA SER A 20 0.92 37.50 12.63
C SER A 20 0.01 38.08 13.71
N SER A 21 -1.12 37.45 13.96
CA SER A 21 -1.85 37.61 15.22
C SER A 21 -2.46 36.27 15.62
N SER A 22 -1.81 35.60 16.57
CA SER A 22 -2.45 34.63 17.46
C SER A 22 -3.10 35.38 18.61
N PHE A 23 -4.36 35.11 18.90
CA PHE A 23 -4.95 35.30 20.22
C PHE A 23 -6.03 34.23 20.41
N GLY A 24 -5.98 33.54 21.54
CA GLY A 24 -6.84 32.40 21.86
C GLY A 24 -8.09 32.76 22.66
N SER A 25 -8.79 31.67 22.99
CA SER A 25 -9.81 31.43 24.05
C SER A 25 -11.23 31.98 23.87
N ASP A 26 -12.14 31.00 23.82
CA ASP A 26 -13.43 30.87 24.52
C ASP A 26 -14.48 31.99 24.47
N SER A 27 -15.66 31.66 23.94
CA SER A 27 -16.79 31.19 24.77
C SER A 27 -18.14 31.35 24.06
N SER A 28 -18.89 30.26 24.13
CA SER A 28 -20.36 30.13 24.15
C SER A 28 -21.29 31.35 23.94
N LYS A 29 -22.29 31.14 23.06
CA LYS A 29 -23.72 31.56 23.12
C LYS A 29 -24.25 32.28 21.86
N SER A 30 -24.94 31.50 21.02
CA SER A 30 -26.25 31.88 20.46
C SER A 30 -27.28 31.87 21.61
N PRO A 31 -28.41 32.63 21.59
CA PRO A 31 -29.35 32.73 20.46
C PRO A 31 -30.00 34.13 20.26
N ILE A 32 -30.73 34.30 19.14
CA ILE A 32 -32.08 34.91 19.02
C ILE A 32 -32.37 35.19 17.53
N LEU A 33 -33.44 34.58 17.02
CA LEU A 33 -34.14 34.80 15.73
C LEU A 33 -35.07 36.04 15.81
N PRO A 34 -35.94 36.35 14.82
CA PRO A 34 -35.77 36.49 13.37
C PRO A 34 -36.31 37.86 12.87
N VAL A 35 -35.88 38.32 11.67
CA VAL A 35 -36.61 39.37 10.92
C VAL A 35 -36.78 38.91 9.47
N CYS A 36 -38.03 38.96 9.03
CA CYS A 36 -38.52 38.54 7.72
C CYS A 36 -38.14 39.49 6.57
N ALA A 37 -38.13 38.88 5.38
CA ALA A 37 -38.54 39.42 4.08
C ALA A 37 -37.64 40.44 3.37
N ARG A 38 -36.88 39.94 2.39
CA ARG A 38 -36.83 40.54 1.04
C ARG A 38 -36.68 39.46 -0.02
N HIS A 39 -37.71 39.37 -0.86
CA HIS A 39 -37.85 38.51 -2.02
C HIS A 39 -36.94 39.04 -3.14
N GLN A 40 -35.98 38.24 -3.60
CA GLN A 40 -35.14 38.54 -4.76
C GLN A 40 -35.43 37.49 -5.85
N PRO A 41 -35.96 37.86 -7.03
CA PRO A 41 -36.11 36.93 -8.13
C PRO A 41 -34.83 36.97 -8.95
N GLN A 42 -33.99 35.94 -8.86
CA GLN A 42 -32.90 35.76 -9.82
C GLN A 42 -32.86 34.32 -10.34
N LYS A 43 -32.95 34.23 -11.67
CA LYS A 43 -32.56 33.10 -12.54
C LYS A 43 -33.46 31.87 -12.44
N GLN A 44 -34.70 32.02 -12.93
CA GLN A 44 -35.41 30.84 -13.46
C GLN A 44 -34.72 30.35 -14.73
N SER A 45 -34.48 29.05 -14.67
CA SER A 45 -33.57 28.29 -15.48
C SER A 45 -34.09 28.08 -16.90
N ARG A 46 -33.17 28.17 -17.87
CA ARG A 46 -33.37 27.78 -19.28
C ARG A 46 -33.87 26.34 -19.42
N THR A 47 -33.76 25.52 -18.37
CA THR A 47 -34.30 24.15 -18.32
C THR A 47 -35.85 24.10 -18.30
N CYS A 48 -36.56 25.08 -17.73
CA CYS A 48 -38.02 25.07 -17.71
C CYS A 48 -38.63 25.34 -19.10
N ALA A 49 -38.00 26.20 -19.92
CA ALA A 49 -38.48 26.49 -21.27
C ALA A 49 -38.32 25.28 -22.20
N VAL A 50 -37.24 24.51 -22.06
CA VAL A 50 -36.98 23.31 -22.87
C VAL A 50 -37.96 22.18 -22.52
N LEU A 51 -38.34 22.03 -21.24
CA LEU A 51 -39.31 21.02 -20.82
C LEU A 51 -40.75 21.33 -21.29
N MET A 52 -41.13 22.61 -21.36
CA MET A 52 -42.45 23.03 -21.86
C MET A 52 -42.58 22.88 -23.38
N ILE A 53 -41.50 23.13 -24.14
CA ILE A 53 -41.52 22.92 -25.59
C ILE A 53 -41.49 21.42 -25.91
N GLY A 54 -40.75 20.62 -25.12
CA GLY A 54 -40.70 19.17 -25.26
C GLY A 54 -42.05 18.48 -25.02
N SER A 55 -42.83 18.92 -24.04
CA SER A 55 -44.14 18.31 -23.74
C SER A 55 -45.19 18.61 -24.82
N VAL A 56 -45.17 19.80 -25.42
CA VAL A 56 -46.08 20.18 -26.51
C VAL A 56 -45.76 19.41 -27.80
N LEU A 57 -44.47 19.16 -28.08
CA LEU A 57 -44.06 18.35 -29.22
C LEU A 57 -44.37 16.85 -29.02
N LEU A 58 -44.25 16.35 -27.77
CA LEU A 58 -44.64 14.98 -27.43
C LEU A 58 -46.17 14.76 -27.54
N LEU A 59 -46.97 15.74 -27.10
CA LEU A 59 -48.42 15.66 -27.17
C LEU A 59 -48.96 15.79 -28.60
N THR A 60 -48.26 16.52 -29.49
CA THR A 60 -48.62 16.60 -30.92
C THR A 60 -48.20 15.36 -31.70
N MET A 61 -47.11 14.69 -31.31
CA MET A 61 -46.67 13.42 -31.92
C MET A 61 -47.49 12.20 -31.47
N LEU A 62 -48.19 12.28 -30.34
CA LEU A 62 -49.08 11.22 -29.84
C LEU A 62 -50.48 11.22 -30.48
N GLY A 63 -50.72 12.04 -31.51
CA GLY A 63 -51.80 11.80 -32.48
C GLY A 63 -53.22 11.81 -31.89
N VAL A 64 -53.48 12.55 -30.82
CA VAL A 64 -54.86 12.76 -30.33
C VAL A 64 -55.53 13.84 -31.17
N HIS A 65 -55.81 13.51 -32.43
CA HIS A 65 -56.76 14.26 -33.22
C HIS A 65 -58.16 13.94 -32.69
N HIS A 66 -58.78 14.97 -32.10
CA HIS A 66 -60.20 15.04 -31.80
C HIS A 66 -61.01 14.62 -33.04
N VAL A 67 -61.57 13.41 -33.02
CA VAL A 67 -62.51 12.94 -34.03
C VAL A 67 -63.83 13.67 -33.79
N PHE A 68 -63.97 14.80 -34.47
CA PHE A 68 -65.21 15.54 -34.60
C PHE A 68 -65.96 14.93 -35.79
N SER A 69 -66.80 13.91 -35.55
CA SER A 69 -67.69 13.36 -36.56
C SER A 69 -69.05 14.06 -36.50
N PRO A 70 -69.50 14.73 -37.58
CA PRO A 70 -70.84 15.29 -37.65
C PRO A 70 -71.85 14.23 -38.14
N HIS A 71 -72.92 14.11 -37.36
CA HIS A 71 -74.32 14.05 -37.80
C HIS A 71 -74.61 13.48 -39.20
N LEU A 72 -74.98 12.19 -39.24
CA LEU A 72 -75.77 11.62 -40.34
C LEU A 72 -77.19 11.36 -39.82
N SER A 73 -78.07 12.30 -40.17
CA SER A 73 -79.52 12.16 -40.09
C SER A 73 -79.99 11.14 -41.12
N VAL A 74 -80.40 9.97 -40.67
CA VAL A 74 -81.24 9.06 -41.45
C VAL A 74 -82.68 9.56 -41.30
N SER A 75 -83.16 10.20 -42.36
CA SER A 75 -84.56 10.27 -42.70
C SER A 75 -84.82 9.16 -43.70
N ASP A 76 -85.66 8.19 -43.33
CA ASP A 76 -86.43 7.44 -44.31
C ASP A 76 -87.88 7.40 -43.82
N ASP A 77 -88.61 8.36 -44.36
CA ASP A 77 -90.05 8.34 -44.50
C ASP A 77 -90.37 7.24 -45.53
N SER A 78 -91.11 6.23 -45.11
CA SER A 78 -91.73 5.29 -46.03
C SER A 78 -93.10 4.95 -45.47
N THR A 79 -93.97 5.95 -45.60
CA THR A 79 -95.42 5.79 -45.59
C THR A 79 -95.80 4.81 -46.70
N THR A 80 -95.82 3.51 -46.36
CA THR A 80 -96.30 2.48 -47.27
C THR A 80 -97.82 2.55 -47.26
N THR A 81 -98.34 3.19 -48.31
CA THR A 81 -99.76 3.19 -48.65
C THR A 81 -100.11 1.78 -49.14
N VAL A 82 -100.55 0.90 -48.24
CA VAL A 82 -101.18 -0.36 -48.62
C VAL A 82 -102.66 -0.10 -48.85
N GLY A 83 -103.06 -0.28 -50.10
CA GLY A 83 -104.43 -0.14 -50.56
C GLY A 83 -105.38 -1.07 -49.83
N SER A 84 -106.60 -0.58 -49.68
CA SER A 84 -107.79 -1.35 -49.41
C SER A 84 -107.86 -2.56 -50.32
N MET A 85 -107.59 -3.74 -49.75
CA MET A 85 -108.12 -4.99 -50.22
C MET A 85 -108.96 -5.58 -49.09
N GLU A 86 -110.14 -5.99 -49.48
CA GLU A 86 -111.28 -6.39 -48.68
C GLU A 86 -110.88 -7.36 -47.56
N MET A 87 -111.24 -7.00 -46.33
CA MET A 87 -111.33 -7.97 -45.23
C MET A 87 -112.44 -8.96 -45.61
N PRO A 88 -112.20 -10.28 -45.63
CA PRO A 88 -113.33 -11.19 -45.55
C PRO A 88 -114.06 -10.85 -44.26
N THR A 89 -115.36 -10.59 -44.37
CA THR A 89 -116.27 -10.54 -43.22
C THR A 89 -116.16 -11.87 -42.49
N VAL A 90 -115.28 -11.94 -41.50
CA VAL A 90 -115.23 -13.04 -40.56
C VAL A 90 -116.52 -12.93 -39.78
N SER A 91 -117.44 -13.87 -40.04
CA SER A 91 -118.62 -14.08 -39.23
C SER A 91 -118.20 -14.10 -37.76
N VAL A 92 -118.63 -13.09 -37.00
CA VAL A 92 -118.44 -13.05 -35.55
C VAL A 92 -119.25 -14.21 -35.00
N VAL A 93 -118.56 -15.34 -34.77
CA VAL A 93 -119.10 -16.43 -33.99
C VAL A 93 -119.42 -15.83 -32.62
N GLN A 94 -120.70 -15.76 -32.27
CA GLN A 94 -121.15 -15.45 -30.92
C GLN A 94 -120.69 -16.60 -30.02
N THR A 95 -119.43 -16.52 -29.61
CA THR A 95 -118.87 -17.40 -28.59
C THR A 95 -119.52 -17.03 -27.26
N ASP A 96 -120.06 -18.04 -26.59
CA ASP A 96 -120.60 -17.95 -25.24
C ASP A 96 -119.60 -17.20 -24.33
N ALA A 97 -120.10 -16.33 -23.45
CA ALA A 97 -119.29 -15.58 -22.50
C ALA A 97 -118.38 -16.52 -21.67
N ALA A 98 -118.83 -17.75 -21.41
CA ALA A 98 -118.03 -18.78 -20.77
C ALA A 98 -116.82 -19.22 -21.62
N GLN A 99 -116.99 -19.33 -22.93
CA GLN A 99 -115.92 -19.71 -23.87
C GLN A 99 -114.88 -18.59 -24.04
N ARG A 100 -115.30 -17.32 -24.06
CA ARG A 100 -114.38 -16.17 -24.10
C ARG A 100 -113.51 -16.08 -22.85
N ARG A 101 -114.09 -16.30 -21.66
CA ARG A 101 -113.34 -16.32 -20.39
C ARG A 101 -112.30 -17.45 -20.35
N ARG A 102 -112.61 -18.64 -20.88
CA ARG A 102 -111.65 -19.75 -20.99
C ARG A 102 -110.50 -19.44 -21.95
N MET A 103 -110.81 -18.84 -23.11
CA MET A 103 -109.77 -18.44 -24.07
C MET A 103 -108.90 -17.29 -23.55
N GLN A 104 -109.48 -16.38 -22.76
CA GLN A 104 -108.76 -15.30 -22.11
C GLN A 104 -107.89 -15.81 -20.95
N ALA A 105 -108.43 -16.67 -20.07
CA ALA A 105 -107.64 -17.33 -19.03
C ALA A 105 -106.45 -18.13 -19.61
N GLY A 106 -106.66 -18.87 -20.71
CA GLY A 106 -105.57 -19.55 -21.40
C GLY A 106 -104.60 -18.63 -22.15
N ARG A 107 -104.99 -17.38 -22.45
CA ARG A 107 -104.06 -16.35 -22.97
C ARG A 107 -103.24 -15.76 -21.82
N ASP A 108 -103.88 -15.43 -20.71
CA ASP A 108 -103.26 -14.86 -19.51
C ASP A 108 -102.26 -15.86 -18.91
N GLU A 109 -102.58 -17.16 -18.87
CA GLU A 109 -101.65 -18.23 -18.46
C GLU A 109 -100.41 -18.32 -19.35
N ARG A 110 -100.57 -18.20 -20.68
CA ARG A 110 -99.45 -18.19 -21.63
C ARG A 110 -98.59 -16.93 -21.50
N GLU A 111 -99.20 -15.79 -21.24
CA GLU A 111 -98.51 -14.53 -20.99
C GLU A 111 -97.70 -14.60 -19.69
N GLN A 112 -98.29 -15.16 -18.63
CA GLN A 112 -97.60 -15.41 -17.37
C GLN A 112 -96.43 -16.40 -17.52
N GLU A 113 -96.58 -17.49 -18.28
CA GLU A 113 -95.49 -18.43 -18.57
C GLU A 113 -94.34 -17.76 -19.34
N LEU A 114 -94.64 -16.87 -20.29
CA LEU A 114 -93.63 -16.10 -21.02
C LEU A 114 -92.90 -15.13 -20.10
N ASP A 115 -93.61 -14.44 -19.22
CA ASP A 115 -93.04 -13.53 -18.21
C ASP A 115 -92.14 -14.28 -17.22
N ASP A 116 -92.58 -15.44 -16.72
CA ASP A 116 -91.78 -16.28 -15.82
C ASP A 116 -90.53 -16.81 -16.52
N ARG A 117 -90.65 -17.26 -17.78
CA ARG A 117 -89.52 -17.68 -18.59
C ARG A 117 -88.56 -16.53 -18.88
N GLN A 118 -89.06 -15.31 -19.06
CA GLN A 118 -88.24 -14.11 -19.24
C GLN A 118 -87.53 -13.72 -17.94
N ARG A 119 -88.21 -13.77 -16.80
CA ARG A 119 -87.61 -13.57 -15.46
C ARG A 119 -86.51 -14.59 -15.19
N GLN A 120 -86.74 -15.86 -15.51
CA GLN A 120 -85.74 -16.92 -15.36
C GLN A 120 -84.51 -16.67 -16.24
N LYS A 121 -84.70 -16.26 -17.51
CA LYS A 121 -83.58 -15.89 -18.39
C LYS A 121 -82.75 -14.73 -17.84
N VAL A 122 -83.42 -13.70 -17.30
CA VAL A 122 -82.75 -12.55 -16.68
C VAL A 122 -81.99 -12.98 -15.42
N ALA A 123 -82.57 -13.85 -14.60
CA ALA A 123 -81.91 -14.37 -13.40
C ALA A 123 -80.64 -15.16 -13.74
N ILE A 124 -80.69 -16.06 -14.72
CA ILE A 124 -79.52 -16.81 -15.20
C ILE A 124 -78.45 -15.85 -15.75
N ALA A 125 -78.85 -14.89 -16.58
CA ALA A 125 -77.92 -13.90 -17.14
C ALA A 125 -77.27 -13.03 -16.05
N ASN A 126 -77.99 -12.69 -14.98
CA ASN A 126 -77.46 -11.95 -13.84
C ASN A 126 -76.48 -12.81 -13.01
N GLU A 127 -76.79 -14.09 -12.80
CA GLU A 127 -75.90 -15.03 -12.11
C GLU A 127 -74.59 -15.24 -12.89
N GLU A 128 -74.67 -15.41 -14.21
CA GLU A 128 -73.49 -15.49 -15.08
C GLU A 128 -72.66 -14.20 -15.03
N ARG A 129 -73.31 -13.02 -15.10
CA ARG A 129 -72.63 -11.73 -14.94
C ARG A 129 -71.92 -11.63 -13.60
N GLN A 130 -72.55 -12.04 -12.50
CA GLN A 130 -71.93 -12.02 -11.18
C GLN A 130 -70.71 -12.94 -11.13
N LYS A 131 -70.82 -14.18 -11.64
CA LYS A 131 -69.68 -15.12 -11.72
C LYS A 131 -68.51 -14.53 -12.51
N THR A 132 -68.79 -13.86 -13.63
CA THR A 132 -67.73 -13.19 -14.40
C THR A 132 -67.11 -12.01 -13.67
N ALA A 133 -67.90 -11.24 -12.91
CA ALA A 133 -67.41 -10.13 -12.10
C ALA A 133 -66.53 -10.63 -10.95
N ASP A 134 -66.94 -11.69 -10.25
CA ASP A 134 -66.17 -12.30 -9.17
C ASP A 134 -64.86 -12.90 -9.68
N ALA A 135 -64.89 -13.57 -10.84
CA ALA A 135 -63.69 -14.09 -11.49
C ALA A 135 -62.72 -12.96 -11.90
N ALA A 136 -63.25 -11.84 -12.41
CA ALA A 136 -62.45 -10.67 -12.76
C ALA A 136 -61.84 -10.01 -11.52
N GLN A 137 -62.59 -9.90 -10.43
CA GLN A 137 -62.11 -9.36 -9.16
C GLN A 137 -61.00 -10.22 -8.56
N HIS A 138 -61.20 -11.55 -8.52
CA HIS A 138 -60.18 -12.48 -8.05
C HIS A 138 -58.89 -12.40 -8.89
N ALA A 139 -59.01 -12.29 -10.22
CA ALA A 139 -57.86 -12.09 -11.09
C ALA A 139 -57.15 -10.75 -10.83
N ALA A 140 -57.88 -9.67 -10.52
CA ALA A 140 -57.31 -8.39 -10.13
C ALA A 140 -56.58 -8.50 -8.78
N ASP A 141 -57.20 -9.14 -7.79
CA ASP A 141 -56.60 -9.35 -6.46
C ASP A 141 -55.31 -10.17 -6.55
N GLN A 142 -55.30 -11.25 -7.34
CA GLN A 142 -54.09 -12.02 -7.62
C GLN A 142 -52.97 -11.19 -8.25
N ARG A 143 -53.30 -10.32 -9.23
CA ARG A 143 -52.32 -9.41 -9.84
C ARG A 143 -51.75 -8.43 -8.83
N THR A 144 -52.58 -7.87 -7.95
CA THR A 144 -52.11 -6.96 -6.89
C THR A 144 -51.26 -7.68 -5.86
N ALA A 145 -51.61 -8.90 -5.47
CA ALA A 145 -50.82 -9.73 -4.55
C ALA A 145 -49.46 -10.08 -5.15
N ALA A 146 -49.42 -10.47 -6.43
CA ALA A 146 -48.17 -10.71 -7.15
C ALA A 146 -47.30 -9.44 -7.21
N ALA A 147 -47.89 -8.28 -7.52
CA ALA A 147 -47.18 -7.00 -7.53
C ALA A 147 -46.59 -6.63 -6.16
N ARG A 148 -47.34 -6.86 -5.06
CA ARG A 148 -46.85 -6.66 -3.68
C ARG A 148 -45.67 -7.59 -3.39
N SER A 149 -45.79 -8.88 -3.69
CA SER A 149 -44.71 -9.86 -3.50
C SER A 149 -43.42 -9.46 -4.23
N VAL A 150 -43.54 -9.01 -5.48
CA VAL A 150 -42.38 -8.50 -6.24
C VAL A 150 -41.79 -7.24 -5.59
N SER A 151 -42.63 -6.31 -5.12
CA SER A 151 -42.17 -5.10 -4.44
C SER A 151 -41.46 -5.41 -3.12
N GLU A 152 -41.95 -6.37 -2.34
CA GLU A 152 -41.34 -6.83 -1.09
C GLU A 152 -40.00 -7.51 -1.36
N ALA A 153 -39.92 -8.38 -2.37
CA ALA A 153 -38.67 -9.00 -2.79
C ALA A 153 -37.62 -7.96 -3.20
N ARG A 154 -38.03 -6.95 -3.97
CA ARG A 154 -37.16 -5.82 -4.35
C ARG A 154 -36.69 -5.03 -3.13
N ASN A 155 -37.57 -4.76 -2.17
CA ASN A 155 -37.21 -4.03 -0.96
C ASN A 155 -36.24 -4.83 -0.07
N ARG A 156 -36.44 -6.16 0.05
CA ARG A 156 -35.48 -7.05 0.73
C ARG A 156 -34.11 -7.02 0.06
N ALA A 157 -34.06 -7.19 -1.26
CA ALA A 157 -32.81 -7.13 -2.02
C ALA A 157 -32.12 -5.76 -1.90
N ALA A 158 -32.88 -4.67 -1.89
CA ALA A 158 -32.35 -3.33 -1.70
C ALA A 158 -31.75 -3.14 -0.29
N LYS A 159 -32.39 -3.70 0.75
CA LYS A 159 -31.87 -3.68 2.11
C LYS A 159 -30.58 -4.47 2.24
N GLU A 160 -30.56 -5.71 1.73
CA GLU A 160 -29.34 -6.53 1.73
C GLU A 160 -28.19 -5.86 0.98
N ALA A 161 -28.47 -5.18 -0.13
CA ALA A 161 -27.47 -4.40 -0.86
C ALA A 161 -26.95 -3.21 -0.05
N ALA A 162 -27.83 -2.52 0.69
CA ALA A 162 -27.43 -1.42 1.57
C ALA A 162 -26.56 -1.92 2.74
N ASP A 163 -26.95 -3.03 3.38
CA ASP A 163 -26.20 -3.64 4.48
C ASP A 163 -24.80 -4.08 4.01
N ARG A 164 -24.70 -4.68 2.81
CA ARG A 164 -23.40 -5.03 2.20
C ARG A 164 -22.52 -3.81 1.94
N LEU A 165 -23.12 -2.69 1.49
CA LEU A 165 -22.37 -1.45 1.26
C LEU A 165 -21.90 -0.82 2.56
N GLU A 166 -22.69 -0.87 3.62
CA GLU A 166 -22.29 -0.39 4.94
C GLU A 166 -21.13 -1.21 5.51
N GLU A 167 -21.22 -2.54 5.43
CA GLU A 167 -20.17 -3.46 5.84
C GLU A 167 -18.87 -3.22 5.04
N ALA A 168 -18.97 -3.04 3.72
CA ALA A 168 -17.81 -2.69 2.90
C ALA A 168 -17.17 -1.34 3.30
N ARG A 169 -17.98 -0.35 3.70
CA ARG A 169 -17.46 0.92 4.22
C ARG A 169 -16.71 0.76 5.54
N LYS A 170 -17.22 -0.06 6.46
CA LYS A 170 -16.55 -0.38 7.73
C LYS A 170 -15.19 -1.02 7.49
N ARG A 171 -15.13 -2.03 6.62
CA ARG A 171 -13.87 -2.68 6.22
C ARG A 171 -12.87 -1.69 5.62
N HIS A 172 -13.32 -0.84 4.69
CA HIS A 172 -12.44 0.18 4.12
C HIS A 172 -11.94 1.18 5.18
N GLN A 173 -12.76 1.53 6.16
CA GLN A 173 -12.34 2.38 7.28
C GLN A 173 -11.29 1.69 8.16
N GLU A 174 -11.49 0.41 8.49
CA GLU A 174 -10.53 -0.41 9.24
C GLU A 174 -9.21 -0.56 8.48
N ASP A 175 -9.26 -0.88 7.20
CA ASP A 175 -8.07 -0.97 6.34
C ASP A 175 -7.34 0.38 6.28
N GLY A 176 -8.08 1.50 6.21
CA GLY A 176 -7.52 2.84 6.30
C GLY A 176 -6.75 3.06 7.61
N MET A 177 -7.34 2.68 8.75
CA MET A 177 -6.67 2.78 10.07
C MET A 177 -5.42 1.89 10.13
N ARG A 178 -5.49 0.65 9.61
CA ARG A 178 -4.34 -0.26 9.57
C ARG A 178 -3.19 0.30 8.75
N LEU A 179 -3.49 0.86 7.59
CA LEU A 179 -2.49 1.51 6.72
C LEU A 179 -1.87 2.74 7.38
N ASP A 180 -2.66 3.54 8.10
CA ASP A 180 -2.14 4.68 8.87
C ASP A 180 -1.20 4.24 10.00
N ASP A 181 -1.51 3.15 10.69
CA ASP A 181 -0.64 2.59 11.73
C ASP A 181 0.62 1.95 11.16
N ASP A 182 0.54 1.28 10.02
CA ASP A 182 1.72 0.78 9.30
C ASP A 182 2.62 1.93 8.81
N ARG A 183 2.03 3.03 8.33
CA ARG A 183 2.79 4.24 7.97
C ARG A 183 3.52 4.81 9.18
N LYS A 184 2.88 4.91 10.35
CA LYS A 184 3.53 5.37 11.59
C LYS A 184 4.66 4.43 12.01
N ARG A 185 4.44 3.11 11.99
CA ARG A 185 5.48 2.11 12.29
C ARG A 185 6.70 2.27 11.36
N GLN A 186 6.47 2.43 10.06
CA GLN A 186 7.55 2.66 9.10
C GLN A 186 8.29 3.99 9.36
N GLU A 187 7.58 5.05 9.75
CA GLU A 187 8.21 6.32 10.11
C GLU A 187 9.10 6.20 11.34
N GLU A 188 8.67 5.48 12.37
CA GLU A 188 9.48 5.23 13.57
C GLU A 188 10.71 4.39 13.26
N VAL A 189 10.58 3.34 12.44
CA VAL A 189 11.73 2.56 11.95
C VAL A 189 12.71 3.46 11.18
N ARG A 190 12.21 4.37 10.33
CA ARG A 190 13.04 5.31 9.59
C ARG A 190 13.80 6.26 10.52
N LYS A 191 13.13 6.81 11.54
CA LYS A 191 13.76 7.67 12.56
C LYS A 191 14.84 6.93 13.33
N GLU A 192 14.59 5.68 13.70
CA GLU A 192 15.58 4.88 14.43
C GLU A 192 16.80 4.57 13.55
N GLN A 193 16.58 4.24 12.28
CA GLN A 193 17.68 4.06 11.32
C GLN A 193 18.50 5.33 11.10
N GLU A 194 17.86 6.51 11.12
CA GLU A 194 18.54 7.80 11.03
C GLU A 194 19.41 8.05 12.27
N LYS A 195 18.86 7.85 13.47
CA LYS A 195 19.64 7.93 14.72
C LYS A 195 20.80 6.95 14.73
N ASP A 196 20.61 5.72 14.25
CA ASP A 196 21.68 4.72 14.16
C ASP A 196 22.81 5.17 13.23
N ARG A 197 22.46 5.83 12.12
CA ARG A 197 23.45 6.41 11.20
C ARG A 197 24.21 7.56 11.85
N GLU A 198 23.52 8.44 12.57
CA GLU A 198 24.16 9.55 13.29
C GLU A 198 25.11 9.04 14.37
N ARG A 199 24.70 8.05 15.18
CA ARG A 199 25.58 7.44 16.19
C ARG A 199 26.84 6.81 15.57
N LYS A 200 26.69 6.12 14.43
CA LYS A 200 27.83 5.54 13.70
C LYS A 200 28.76 6.63 13.15
N GLN A 201 28.21 7.71 12.60
CA GLN A 201 29.01 8.84 12.13
C GLN A 201 29.75 9.54 13.27
N GLU A 202 29.12 9.70 14.43
CA GLU A 202 29.78 10.26 15.61
C GLU A 202 30.90 9.34 16.13
N GLU A 203 30.66 8.02 16.17
CA GLU A 203 31.67 7.04 16.54
C GLU A 203 32.89 7.08 15.60
N GLU A 204 32.66 7.15 14.29
CA GLU A 204 33.71 7.30 13.28
C GLU A 204 34.48 8.62 13.46
N ARG A 205 33.78 9.74 13.66
CA ARG A 205 34.42 11.04 13.94
C ARG A 205 35.30 11.02 15.19
N LEU A 206 34.84 10.38 16.25
CA LEU A 206 35.62 10.23 17.50
C LEU A 206 36.82 9.30 17.29
N ALA A 207 36.70 8.27 16.45
CA ALA A 207 37.83 7.41 16.09
C ALA A 207 38.89 8.20 15.30
N ASP A 208 38.48 8.99 14.31
CA ASP A 208 39.38 9.85 13.53
C ASP A 208 40.08 10.89 14.42
N GLU A 209 39.35 11.53 15.33
CA GLU A 209 39.92 12.49 16.28
C GLU A 209 40.98 11.84 17.18
N LYS A 210 40.73 10.61 17.66
CA LYS A 210 41.73 9.85 18.44
C LYS A 210 42.98 9.55 17.63
N VAL A 211 42.83 9.12 16.37
CA VAL A 211 43.97 8.84 15.47
C VAL A 211 44.78 10.11 15.22
N LEU A 212 44.12 11.24 14.94
CA LEU A 212 44.77 12.53 14.78
C LEU A 212 45.48 12.99 16.05
N GLY A 213 44.87 12.78 17.21
CA GLY A 213 45.48 13.05 18.52
C GLY A 213 46.75 12.23 18.76
N GLN A 214 46.71 10.92 18.48
CA GLN A 214 47.89 10.05 18.56
C GLN A 214 49.01 10.51 17.63
N LYS A 215 48.67 10.86 16.38
CA LYS A 215 49.63 11.35 15.39
C LYS A 215 50.27 12.68 15.81
N ARG A 216 49.49 13.60 16.41
CA ARG A 216 50.01 14.85 16.97
C ARG A 216 50.99 14.58 18.11
N ALA A 217 50.65 13.69 19.03
CA ALA A 217 51.54 13.31 20.14
C ALA A 217 52.84 12.64 19.64
N GLU A 218 52.76 11.82 18.59
CA GLU A 218 53.95 11.23 17.97
C GLU A 218 54.85 12.29 17.33
N LEU A 219 54.28 13.22 16.56
CA LEU A 219 55.03 14.33 15.96
C LEU A 219 55.70 15.21 17.03
N GLU A 220 55.04 15.44 18.16
CA GLU A 220 55.62 16.20 19.27
C GLU A 220 56.82 15.46 19.89
N ARG A 221 56.72 14.14 20.11
CA ARG A 221 57.85 13.31 20.55
C ARG A 221 59.01 13.34 19.55
N GLN A 222 58.72 13.24 18.26
CA GLN A 222 59.75 13.33 17.21
C GLN A 222 60.44 14.70 17.24
N ALA A 223 59.69 15.79 17.42
CA ALA A 223 60.26 17.13 17.54
C ALA A 223 61.14 17.29 18.80
N GLU A 224 60.74 16.70 19.93
CA GLU A 224 61.55 16.69 21.15
C GLU A 224 62.86 15.92 20.97
N LEU A 225 62.81 14.74 20.35
CA LEU A 225 63.99 13.95 20.02
C LEU A 225 64.95 14.71 19.11
N ALA A 226 64.43 15.35 18.05
CA ALA A 226 65.23 16.17 17.14
C ALA A 226 65.94 17.32 17.88
N ARG A 227 65.25 18.02 18.79
CA ARG A 227 65.88 19.06 19.63
C ARG A 227 66.97 18.49 20.53
N ARG A 228 66.77 17.30 21.08
CA ARG A 228 67.76 16.63 21.93
C ARG A 228 68.99 16.19 21.14
N GLU A 229 68.82 15.69 19.93
CA GLU A 229 69.91 15.36 19.01
C GLU A 229 70.71 16.61 18.66
N GLU A 230 70.05 17.71 18.32
CA GLU A 230 70.72 18.99 18.05
C GLU A 230 71.55 19.48 19.25
N GLN A 231 71.02 19.37 20.47
CA GLN A 231 71.76 19.69 21.69
C GLN A 231 72.99 18.78 21.91
N LEU A 232 72.85 17.49 21.62
CA LEU A 232 73.97 16.53 21.72
C LEU A 232 75.04 16.83 20.67
N ASP A 233 74.64 17.19 19.45
CA ASP A 233 75.56 17.58 18.38
C ASP A 233 76.27 18.90 18.70
N ALA A 234 75.56 19.89 19.26
CA ALA A 234 76.17 21.12 19.74
C ALA A 234 77.21 20.85 20.85
N ARG A 235 76.90 19.96 21.80
CA ARG A 235 77.83 19.52 22.84
C ARG A 235 79.05 18.80 22.26
N ARG A 236 78.85 17.95 21.24
CA ARG A 236 79.94 17.26 20.54
C ARG A 236 80.88 18.26 19.88
N ARG A 237 80.34 19.21 19.11
CA ARG A 237 81.13 20.30 18.48
C ARG A 237 81.91 21.11 19.52
N SER A 238 81.28 21.48 20.64
CA SER A 238 81.97 22.23 21.68
C SER A 238 83.14 21.46 22.29
N ARG A 239 82.99 20.14 22.52
CA ARG A 239 84.08 19.27 23.00
C ARG A 239 85.20 19.12 21.96
N GLU A 240 84.84 19.00 20.69
CA GLU A 240 85.81 18.96 19.59
C GLU A 240 86.62 20.26 19.51
N GLU A 241 85.97 21.42 19.62
CA GLU A 241 86.63 22.73 19.70
C GLU A 241 87.53 22.85 20.93
N GLU A 242 87.10 22.35 22.10
CA GLU A 242 87.90 22.32 23.32
C GLU A 242 89.14 21.44 23.16
N MET A 243 88.99 20.21 22.67
CA MET A 243 90.13 19.33 22.36
C MET A 243 91.07 19.96 21.33
N GLU A 244 90.55 20.66 20.33
CA GLU A 244 91.38 21.34 19.34
C GLU A 244 92.17 22.50 19.98
N ARG A 245 91.54 23.30 20.84
CA ARG A 245 92.20 24.35 21.62
C ARG A 245 93.27 23.78 22.53
N GLU A 246 92.99 22.71 23.27
CA GLU A 246 93.96 22.00 24.10
C GLU A 246 95.12 21.46 23.27
N THR A 247 94.85 20.85 22.11
CA THR A 247 95.87 20.33 21.20
C THR A 247 96.77 21.45 20.68
N ARG A 248 96.19 22.59 20.26
CA ARG A 248 96.96 23.78 19.87
C ARG A 248 97.82 24.30 21.02
N MET A 249 97.27 24.35 22.24
CA MET A 249 98.01 24.78 23.44
C MET A 249 99.15 23.81 23.78
N GLN A 250 98.92 22.50 23.75
CA GLN A 250 99.96 21.49 23.95
C GLN A 250 101.07 21.61 22.90
N MET A 251 100.72 21.77 21.62
CA MET A 251 101.69 22.00 20.54
C MET A 251 102.51 23.29 20.76
N HIS A 252 101.88 24.35 21.27
CA HIS A 252 102.57 25.59 21.62
C HIS A 252 103.54 25.38 22.79
N THR A 253 103.10 24.75 23.88
CA THR A 253 103.94 24.40 25.04
C THR A 253 105.13 23.53 24.64
N ARG A 254 104.93 22.57 23.72
CA ARG A 254 106.00 21.69 23.20
C ARG A 254 107.09 22.44 22.43
N ARG A 255 106.79 23.57 21.80
CA ARG A 255 107.79 24.44 21.15
C ARG A 255 108.60 25.26 22.15
N LEU A 256 108.01 25.59 23.31
CA LEU A 256 108.65 26.39 24.35
C LEU A 256 109.55 25.56 25.27
N LEU A 257 109.35 24.25 25.36
CA LEU A 257 110.24 23.34 26.08
C LEU A 257 111.54 23.11 25.27
N PRO A 258 112.73 23.34 25.85
CA PRO A 258 113.99 23.08 25.16
C PRO A 258 114.13 21.56 24.93
N GLN A 259 114.44 21.18 23.69
CA GLN A 259 114.75 19.79 23.36
C GLN A 259 115.99 19.34 24.14
N ARG A 260 115.82 18.67 25.28
CA ARG A 260 116.87 17.79 25.79
C ARG A 260 117.05 16.71 24.74
N LYS A 261 118.18 16.78 24.01
CA LYS A 261 118.70 15.68 23.19
C LYS A 261 118.59 14.41 24.01
N GLN A 262 117.76 13.47 23.56
CA GLN A 262 117.88 12.10 24.01
C GLN A 262 119.16 11.57 23.38
N GLU A 263 120.21 11.48 24.19
CA GLU A 263 121.33 10.60 23.87
C GLU A 263 120.80 9.19 23.67
N GLN A 264 121.32 8.53 22.64
CA GLN A 264 121.15 7.11 22.42
C GLN A 264 121.66 6.36 23.65
N GLY A 265 120.74 5.81 24.44
CA GLY A 265 121.05 4.97 25.59
C GLY A 265 120.10 3.79 25.60
N GLY A 266 120.61 2.64 25.14
CA GLY A 266 120.13 1.26 25.33
C GLY A 266 118.64 1.00 25.60
N MET A 267 118.04 0.19 24.73
CA MET A 267 116.94 -0.70 25.14
C MET A 267 117.40 -1.56 26.34
N PRO A 268 116.62 -1.62 27.43
CA PRO A 268 116.38 -2.88 28.09
C PRO A 268 114.96 -3.34 27.78
N THR A 269 114.89 -4.60 27.37
CA THR A 269 113.70 -5.44 27.25
C THR A 269 112.82 -5.36 28.51
N ALA A 270 111.54 -5.02 28.32
CA ALA A 270 110.49 -5.30 29.30
C ALA A 270 109.18 -5.63 28.57
N THR A 271 109.06 -6.93 28.28
CA THR A 271 107.88 -7.76 28.51
C THR A 271 106.50 -7.10 28.40
N ARG A 272 105.88 -7.36 27.25
CA ARG A 272 104.46 -7.62 27.03
C ARG A 272 103.68 -7.95 28.32
N ALA A 273 102.92 -7.00 28.82
CA ALA A 273 101.76 -7.26 29.67
C ALA A 273 100.51 -6.79 28.92
N ALA A 274 99.80 -7.76 28.36
CA ALA A 274 98.51 -7.59 27.75
C ALA A 274 97.51 -7.14 28.82
N ALA A 275 97.08 -5.88 28.78
CA ALA A 275 95.84 -5.47 29.40
C ALA A 275 94.72 -5.70 28.37
N THR A 276 94.09 -6.86 28.49
CA THR A 276 92.81 -7.19 27.88
C THR A 276 91.75 -6.22 28.38
N ALA A 277 91.46 -5.17 27.62
CA ALA A 277 90.16 -4.52 27.65
C ALA A 277 89.35 -5.16 26.52
N ALA A 278 88.42 -6.02 26.93
CA ALA A 278 87.55 -6.78 26.06
C ALA A 278 86.89 -5.86 25.02
N ALA A 279 87.17 -6.14 23.76
CA ALA A 279 86.31 -5.76 22.67
C ALA A 279 84.92 -6.32 22.96
N ALA A 280 83.98 -5.44 23.32
CA ALA A 280 82.57 -5.73 23.13
C ALA A 280 82.34 -5.73 21.61
N THR A 281 82.42 -6.90 21.01
CA THR A 281 81.89 -7.18 19.68
C THR A 281 80.43 -6.74 19.65
N PRO A 282 80.01 -5.81 18.78
CA PRO A 282 78.60 -5.78 18.37
C PRO A 282 78.37 -7.05 17.55
N THR A 283 77.74 -8.02 18.19
CA THR A 283 77.10 -9.15 17.52
C THR A 283 76.15 -8.60 16.46
N GLY A 284 76.43 -8.94 15.20
CA GLY A 284 75.40 -9.13 14.19
C GLY A 284 74.82 -7.87 13.55
N LEU A 285 75.61 -7.17 12.72
CA LEU A 285 75.07 -6.69 11.46
C LEU A 285 74.90 -7.91 10.53
N ARG A 286 73.81 -8.66 10.73
CA ARG A 286 73.25 -9.44 9.62
C ARG A 286 72.59 -8.43 8.70
N LYS A 287 73.20 -8.28 7.53
CA LYS A 287 72.60 -7.75 6.31
C LYS A 287 71.14 -8.21 6.24
N GLU A 288 70.24 -7.25 6.35
CA GLU A 288 68.85 -7.37 5.96
C GLU A 288 68.81 -7.46 4.43
N LYS A 289 69.22 -8.61 3.88
CA LYS A 289 69.15 -8.86 2.43
C LYS A 289 69.05 -10.31 2.00
N ASP A 290 68.91 -11.25 2.94
CA ASP A 290 68.76 -12.67 2.63
C ASP A 290 67.50 -13.25 3.28
N LEU A 291 66.33 -12.73 2.86
CA LEU A 291 65.06 -13.46 2.87
C LEU A 291 64.45 -13.41 1.45
N ILE A 292 65.28 -13.74 0.46
CA ILE A 292 64.80 -14.37 -0.78
C ILE A 292 65.55 -15.69 -0.84
N SER A 293 65.04 -16.69 -0.13
CA SER A 293 65.53 -18.06 -0.21
C SER A 293 64.43 -18.96 -0.72
N ALA A 294 64.81 -19.72 -1.74
CA ALA A 294 64.19 -20.97 -2.15
C ALA A 294 62.78 -20.87 -2.75
N GLY A 295 62.73 -20.32 -3.97
CA GLY A 295 61.97 -21.00 -5.02
C GLY A 295 62.51 -22.43 -5.18
N ASN A 296 61.78 -23.39 -4.61
CA ASN A 296 61.64 -24.78 -5.06
C ASN A 296 60.82 -25.56 -4.02
N THR A 297 59.55 -25.22 -3.90
CA THR A 297 58.54 -26.24 -3.67
C THR A 297 57.54 -26.13 -4.81
N LYS A 298 57.40 -27.23 -5.54
CA LYS A 298 56.27 -27.52 -6.40
C LYS A 298 55.04 -27.60 -5.49
N LEU A 299 54.54 -26.44 -5.06
CA LEU A 299 53.25 -26.34 -4.39
C LEU A 299 52.22 -26.69 -5.45
N ALA A 300 51.66 -27.89 -5.33
CA ALA A 300 50.40 -28.23 -5.96
C ALA A 300 49.44 -27.03 -5.76
N PRO A 301 48.63 -26.67 -6.77
CA PRO A 301 47.71 -25.56 -6.63
C PRO A 301 46.88 -25.82 -5.38
N ARG A 302 46.92 -24.91 -4.40
CA ARG A 302 46.02 -24.98 -3.25
C ARG A 302 44.61 -25.07 -3.83
N LYS A 303 43.99 -26.24 -3.76
CA LYS A 303 42.57 -26.37 -4.09
C LYS A 303 41.86 -25.47 -3.10
N LEU A 304 41.34 -24.35 -3.61
CA LEU A 304 40.44 -23.50 -2.83
C LEU A 304 39.25 -24.36 -2.43
N PRO A 305 38.82 -24.33 -1.15
CA PRO A 305 37.70 -25.13 -0.70
C PRO A 305 36.48 -24.80 -1.55
N CYS A 306 35.79 -25.83 -2.04
CA CYS A 306 34.61 -25.68 -2.87
C CYS A 306 33.40 -25.39 -1.99
N LEU A 307 33.18 -24.12 -1.70
CA LEU A 307 32.04 -23.65 -0.93
C LEU A 307 31.57 -22.30 -1.44
N ASP A 308 30.32 -22.00 -1.14
CA ASP A 308 29.76 -20.68 -1.37
C ASP A 308 30.12 -19.76 -0.20
N ALA A 309 30.72 -18.61 -0.51
CA ALA A 309 31.08 -17.58 0.45
C ALA A 309 29.85 -16.78 0.95
N ARG A 310 28.72 -16.85 0.23
CA ARG A 310 27.48 -16.14 0.58
C ARG A 310 26.31 -17.10 0.72
N ARG A 311 25.51 -16.89 1.76
CA ARG A 311 24.28 -17.66 2.03
C ARG A 311 23.23 -17.57 0.91
N LEU A 312 23.24 -16.48 0.13
CA LEU A 312 22.29 -16.24 -0.96
C LEU A 312 22.72 -16.83 -2.32
N CYS A 313 23.90 -17.47 -2.40
CA CYS A 313 24.42 -18.02 -3.65
C CYS A 313 23.44 -18.98 -4.34
N ALA A 314 22.76 -19.85 -3.59
CA ALA A 314 21.76 -20.77 -4.15
C ALA A 314 20.51 -20.05 -4.69
N GLY A 315 20.14 -18.90 -4.10
CA GLY A 315 19.09 -18.04 -4.63
C GLY A 315 19.50 -17.41 -5.95
N TRP A 316 20.67 -16.76 -5.97
CA TRP A 316 21.21 -16.10 -7.16
C TRP A 316 21.49 -17.06 -8.31
N ALA A 317 21.97 -18.27 -8.03
CA ALA A 317 22.15 -19.30 -9.05
C ALA A 317 20.81 -19.70 -9.70
N ARG A 318 19.74 -19.86 -8.91
CA ARG A 318 18.37 -20.12 -9.43
C ARG A 318 17.83 -18.96 -10.28
N LEU A 319 18.24 -17.73 -9.97
CA LEU A 319 17.91 -16.54 -10.77
C LEU A 319 18.79 -16.38 -12.03
N GLY A 320 19.74 -17.30 -12.29
CA GLY A 320 20.58 -17.27 -13.49
C GLY A 320 21.83 -16.40 -13.38
N GLU A 321 22.18 -15.92 -12.17
CA GLU A 321 23.33 -15.04 -11.95
C GLU A 321 24.67 -15.69 -12.31
N CYS A 322 24.76 -17.02 -12.31
CA CYS A 322 25.94 -17.73 -12.79
C CYS A 322 26.28 -17.39 -14.26
N THR A 323 25.30 -16.96 -15.04
CA THR A 323 25.50 -16.50 -16.42
C THR A 323 25.52 -14.98 -16.56
N ASN A 324 24.67 -14.27 -15.82
CA ASN A 324 24.55 -12.81 -15.89
C ASN A 324 25.67 -12.07 -15.14
N ASN A 325 26.21 -12.66 -14.07
CA ASN A 325 27.24 -12.08 -13.22
C ASN A 325 28.36 -13.08 -12.90
N LYS A 326 28.91 -13.68 -13.97
CA LYS A 326 29.99 -14.69 -13.91
C LYS A 326 31.14 -14.29 -13.00
N GLY A 327 31.63 -13.06 -13.10
CA GLY A 327 32.82 -12.62 -12.35
C GLY A 327 32.63 -12.63 -10.83
N TYR A 328 31.45 -12.26 -10.35
CA TYR A 328 31.14 -12.33 -8.93
C TYR A 328 30.83 -13.76 -8.50
N MET A 329 29.94 -14.43 -9.24
CA MET A 329 29.48 -15.77 -8.92
C MET A 329 30.62 -16.81 -8.96
N HIS A 330 31.59 -16.68 -9.86
CA HIS A 330 32.73 -17.59 -9.97
C HIS A 330 33.75 -17.43 -8.84
N ARG A 331 33.71 -16.31 -8.11
CA ARG A 331 34.59 -16.07 -6.96
C ARG A 331 33.90 -16.43 -5.66
N GLU A 332 32.65 -16.00 -5.51
CA GLU A 332 31.91 -16.07 -4.24
C GLU A 332 30.91 -17.24 -4.16
N CYS A 333 30.47 -17.78 -5.30
CA CYS A 333 29.36 -18.74 -5.37
C CYS A 333 29.72 -19.97 -6.23
N ARG A 334 30.90 -20.53 -6.00
CA ARG A 334 31.52 -21.54 -6.86
C ARG A 334 30.75 -22.86 -6.85
N LEU A 335 30.22 -23.23 -5.69
CA LEU A 335 29.44 -24.45 -5.49
C LEU A 335 28.05 -24.30 -6.12
N SER A 336 27.35 -23.20 -5.83
CA SER A 336 26.03 -22.91 -6.41
C SER A 336 26.04 -22.79 -7.95
N CYS A 337 27.16 -22.36 -8.54
CA CYS A 337 27.31 -22.31 -10.00
C CYS A 337 27.88 -23.60 -10.62
N GLY A 338 28.06 -24.65 -9.83
CA GLY A 338 28.55 -25.95 -10.32
C GLY A 338 29.98 -25.88 -10.88
N LEU A 339 30.79 -24.92 -10.43
CA LEU A 339 32.17 -24.74 -10.87
C LEU A 339 33.15 -25.63 -10.12
N CYS A 340 32.69 -26.26 -9.04
CA CYS A 340 33.42 -27.23 -8.25
C CYS A 340 32.45 -28.16 -7.52
N LEU A 341 32.97 -29.26 -6.98
CA LEU A 341 32.25 -30.21 -6.13
C LEU A 341 32.78 -30.09 -4.69
N PRO A 342 31.93 -30.21 -3.66
CA PRO A 342 32.40 -30.25 -2.28
C PRO A 342 33.32 -31.47 -2.12
N GLU A 343 34.49 -31.30 -1.52
CA GLU A 343 35.38 -32.46 -1.27
C GLU A 343 34.80 -33.26 -0.10
N GLU A 344 34.30 -34.45 -0.40
CA GLU A 344 33.83 -35.43 0.58
C GLU A 344 35.06 -36.17 1.11
N ASP A 345 35.71 -35.60 2.13
CA ASP A 345 36.71 -36.31 2.93
C ASP A 345 35.97 -37.16 3.98
N GLU A 346 35.97 -38.47 3.72
CA GLU A 346 35.67 -39.56 4.66
C GLU A 346 36.41 -39.38 6.00
N ALA A 347 35.74 -38.86 7.04
CA ALA A 347 35.94 -39.21 8.45
C ALA A 347 35.03 -38.39 9.38
N ALA A 348 34.00 -39.06 9.95
CA ALA A 348 33.61 -39.03 11.36
C ALA A 348 32.10 -39.24 11.53
N GLY A 349 31.72 -40.50 11.72
CA GLY A 349 30.49 -40.82 12.42
C GLY A 349 30.57 -40.37 13.88
N ALA A 350 29.54 -39.64 14.31
CA ALA A 350 28.98 -39.63 15.66
C ALA A 350 27.64 -38.88 15.57
N GLU A 351 26.61 -39.57 15.06
CA GLU A 351 25.24 -39.12 15.29
C GLU A 351 24.90 -39.39 16.76
N GLU A 352 25.02 -38.37 17.60
CA GLU A 352 24.27 -38.27 18.84
C GLU A 352 22.95 -37.56 18.52
N LYS A 353 21.90 -38.36 18.33
CA LYS A 353 20.51 -37.90 18.29
C LYS A 353 20.11 -37.52 19.72
N ASP A 354 20.24 -36.25 20.07
CA ASP A 354 19.49 -35.68 21.17
C ASP A 354 18.17 -35.11 20.63
N LYS A 355 17.08 -35.80 20.97
CA LYS A 355 15.71 -35.35 20.75
C LYS A 355 15.46 -34.21 21.73
N ARG A 356 15.23 -33.00 21.21
CA ARG A 356 14.57 -31.95 21.99
C ARG A 356 13.16 -31.74 21.49
N ASP A 357 12.27 -32.49 22.13
CA ASP A 357 10.97 -32.06 22.66
C ASP A 357 10.23 -31.00 21.84
N GLY A 358 9.25 -31.49 21.08
CA GLY A 358 8.08 -30.71 20.73
C GLY A 358 7.26 -30.52 22.00
N GLU A 359 7.12 -29.27 22.40
CA GLU A 359 6.14 -28.85 23.38
C GLU A 359 4.77 -28.81 22.68
N GLU A 360 3.98 -29.87 22.87
CA GLU A 360 2.53 -29.83 22.71
C GLU A 360 1.97 -28.91 23.79
N VAL A 361 1.50 -27.73 23.39
CA VAL A 361 0.62 -26.91 24.21
C VAL A 361 -0.78 -27.51 24.09
N SER A 362 -1.21 -28.19 25.14
CA SER A 362 -2.61 -28.50 25.41
C SER A 362 -3.30 -27.23 25.91
N GLU A 363 -4.19 -26.66 25.12
CA GLU A 363 -5.23 -25.76 25.60
C GLU A 363 -6.56 -26.52 25.60
N ASP A 364 -6.95 -26.96 26.80
CA ASP A 364 -8.33 -27.25 27.17
C ASP A 364 -9.15 -25.95 27.17
N GLY A 365 -10.41 -25.98 26.71
CA GLY A 365 -11.39 -24.95 27.07
C GLY A 365 -12.50 -24.67 26.05
N ASP A 366 -13.67 -25.23 26.35
CA ASP A 366 -14.99 -24.59 26.23
C ASP A 366 -15.73 -24.61 24.87
N GLU A 367 -16.34 -25.77 24.59
CA GLU A 367 -17.59 -25.85 23.81
C GLU A 367 -18.78 -25.64 24.75
N ASP A 368 -19.19 -24.38 24.95
CA ASP A 368 -20.50 -24.02 25.50
C ASP A 368 -21.49 -23.85 24.31
N GLU A 369 -22.22 -24.92 23.99
CA GLU A 369 -23.43 -24.86 23.16
C GLU A 369 -24.62 -24.46 24.05
N ASP A 370 -24.90 -23.15 24.13
CA ASP A 370 -26.20 -22.63 24.54
C ASP A 370 -26.88 -21.96 23.33
N GLU A 371 -27.79 -22.69 22.67
CA GLU A 371 -28.86 -22.07 21.90
C GLU A 371 -30.19 -22.80 22.16
N GLU A 372 -30.92 -22.35 23.19
CA GLU A 372 -32.37 -22.47 23.24
C GLU A 372 -33.00 -21.31 22.47
N ALA A 373 -33.79 -21.61 21.44
CA ALA A 373 -34.94 -20.79 21.09
C ALA A 373 -36.05 -21.63 20.44
N GLU A 374 -37.22 -21.49 21.05
CA GLU A 374 -38.51 -22.11 20.79
C GLU A 374 -38.93 -22.27 19.32
N GLY A 375 -39.53 -23.43 19.04
CA GLY A 375 -40.27 -23.71 17.82
C GLY A 375 -41.50 -24.56 18.11
N THR A 376 -42.59 -23.88 18.45
CA THR A 376 -43.96 -24.41 18.52
C THR A 376 -44.33 -25.21 17.28
N LYS A 377 -44.89 -26.42 17.47
CA LYS A 377 -45.63 -27.10 16.40
C LYS A 377 -46.92 -27.73 16.92
N THR A 378 -47.98 -26.94 16.81
CA THR A 378 -49.37 -27.36 16.71
C THR A 378 -49.66 -27.94 15.32
N SER A 379 -50.26 -29.13 15.26
CA SER A 379 -51.10 -29.64 14.16
C SER A 379 -51.49 -31.08 14.56
N GLU A 380 -52.71 -31.29 15.05
CA GLU A 380 -53.91 -31.72 14.29
C GLU A 380 -53.88 -33.19 13.86
#